data_AF-A0A1V5I5T0-F1
#
_entry.id   AF-A0A1V5I5T0-F1
#
_cell.length_a   1.000
_cell.length_b   1.000
_cell.length_c   1.000
_cell.angle_alpha   90.00
_cell.angle_beta   90.00
_cell.angle_gamma   90.00
#
_symmetry.space_group_name_H-M   'P 1'
#
loop_
_entity.id
_entity.type
_entity.pdbx_description
1 polymer ?
#
loop_
_entity_poly.entity_id
_entity_poly.type
_entity_poly.pdbx_seq_one_letter_code
_entity_poly.pdbx_strand_id
1 'polypeptide(L)'
;MASPKTTPRSPAALPKKTPRVIQFSSYVPDPETKDVVERAVQFLDWAAREVPKRFIPYPWIAKVSISMNRVPNVESPEVQLIRKKIGSIKKVLWDRYNRRAVSAPRTEELGLRATVDDDDMAATDWLRNKRRVHNGIRRLEDTRNKMDVESMRDAGLRESVLGMDPVMKKLTQGNLMDRLKQLPARASDDED
;
A
#
# COMPACT_ATOMS: atom_id res chain seq x y z
N MET A 1 49.93 -14.04 -46.41
CA MET A 1 48.55 -13.64 -46.77
C MET A 1 47.70 -13.76 -45.52
N ALA A 2 47.35 -12.65 -44.88
CA ALA A 2 46.61 -12.64 -43.61
C ALA A 2 45.13 -12.31 -43.88
N SER A 3 44.23 -13.21 -43.50
CA SER A 3 42.79 -13.05 -43.66
C SER A 3 42.23 -11.94 -42.74
N PRO A 4 41.34 -11.08 -43.23
CA PRO A 4 40.75 -10.02 -42.42
C PRO A 4 39.76 -10.60 -41.41
N LYS A 5 39.93 -10.23 -40.13
CA LYS A 5 39.01 -10.55 -39.03
C LYS A 5 37.71 -9.76 -39.21
N THR A 6 36.62 -10.46 -39.50
CA THR A 6 35.26 -9.92 -39.52
C THR A 6 34.77 -9.73 -38.08
N THR A 7 34.61 -8.47 -37.66
CA THR A 7 34.00 -8.13 -36.37
C THR A 7 32.49 -8.40 -36.41
N PRO A 8 31.91 -9.08 -35.40
CA PRO A 8 30.47 -9.33 -35.36
C PRO A 8 29.69 -8.01 -35.21
N ARG A 9 28.74 -7.77 -36.12
CA ARG A 9 27.78 -6.66 -36.06
C ARG A 9 26.94 -6.80 -34.79
N SER A 10 27.08 -5.86 -33.85
CA SER A 10 26.20 -5.77 -32.68
C SER A 10 24.73 -5.73 -33.12
N PRO A 11 23.84 -6.47 -32.43
CA PRO A 11 22.42 -6.48 -32.75
C PRO A 11 21.85 -5.07 -32.58
N ALA A 12 21.11 -4.63 -33.60
CA ALA A 12 20.46 -3.32 -33.61
C ALA A 12 19.58 -3.18 -32.35
N ALA A 13 19.88 -2.17 -31.53
CA ALA A 13 19.09 -1.86 -30.34
C ALA A 13 17.63 -1.64 -30.76
N LEU A 14 16.72 -2.45 -30.21
CA LEU A 14 15.28 -2.28 -30.43
C LEU A 14 14.87 -0.84 -30.09
N PRO A 15 14.01 -0.21 -30.90
CA PRO A 15 13.57 1.16 -30.65
C PRO A 15 12.87 1.21 -29.28
N LYS A 16 13.43 2.00 -28.36
CA LYS A 16 12.82 2.28 -27.06
C LYS A 16 11.46 2.95 -27.33
N LYS A 17 10.36 2.23 -27.11
CA LYS A 17 9.02 2.83 -27.15
C LYS A 17 9.01 3.99 -26.16
N THR A 18 8.85 5.21 -26.68
CA THR A 18 8.61 6.38 -25.84
C THR A 18 7.35 6.13 -25.02
N PRO A 19 7.40 6.23 -23.68
CA PRO A 19 6.23 5.98 -22.84
C PRO A 19 5.12 6.97 -23.24
N ARG A 20 3.97 6.45 -23.65
CA ARG A 20 2.80 7.29 -23.92
C ARG A 20 2.39 7.92 -22.59
N VAL A 21 2.29 9.24 -22.54
CA VAL A 21 1.75 9.95 -21.37
C VAL A 21 0.25 9.72 -21.35
N ILE A 22 -0.20 8.68 -20.64
CA ILE A 22 -1.62 8.40 -20.45
C ILE A 22 -2.18 9.39 -19.44
N GLN A 23 -3.24 10.11 -19.82
CA GLN A 23 -3.96 11.03 -18.95
C GLN A 23 -5.15 10.32 -18.30
N PHE A 24 -5.52 10.70 -17.08
CA PHE A 24 -6.68 10.12 -16.38
C PHE A 24 -8.01 10.32 -17.14
N SER A 25 -8.07 11.32 -18.01
CA SER A 25 -9.21 11.58 -18.90
C SER A 25 -9.48 10.48 -19.93
N SER A 26 -8.54 9.56 -20.18
CA SER A 26 -8.75 8.44 -21.10
C SER A 26 -9.56 7.30 -20.49
N TYR A 27 -9.84 7.32 -19.18
CA TYR A 27 -10.71 6.33 -18.56
C TYR A 27 -12.16 6.57 -18.95
N VAL A 28 -12.80 5.51 -19.45
CA VAL A 28 -14.24 5.51 -19.78
C VAL A 28 -14.95 4.68 -18.71
N PRO A 29 -15.79 5.29 -17.86
CA PRO A 29 -16.53 4.55 -16.85
C PRO A 29 -17.59 3.66 -17.50
N ASP A 30 -17.84 2.50 -16.90
CA ASP A 30 -18.97 1.66 -17.29
C ASP A 30 -20.30 2.37 -16.95
N PRO A 31 -21.18 2.63 -17.95
CA PRO A 31 -22.43 3.34 -17.75
C PRO A 31 -23.43 2.57 -16.86
N GLU A 32 -23.30 1.25 -16.74
CA GLU A 32 -24.21 0.43 -15.93
C GLU A 32 -23.86 0.48 -14.44
N THR A 33 -22.60 0.78 -14.11
CA THR A 33 -22.13 0.86 -12.74
C THR A 33 -22.66 2.12 -12.06
N LYS A 34 -23.75 1.99 -11.30
CA LYS A 34 -24.41 3.09 -10.57
C LYS A 34 -23.76 3.43 -9.24
N ASP A 35 -23.07 2.48 -8.59
CA ASP A 35 -22.47 2.69 -7.28
C ASP A 35 -21.16 3.48 -7.35
N VAL A 36 -21.02 4.45 -6.43
CA VAL A 36 -19.87 5.37 -6.36
C VAL A 36 -18.60 4.63 -5.96
N VAL A 37 -18.69 3.67 -5.05
CA VAL A 37 -17.52 2.88 -4.59
C VAL A 37 -17.05 2.00 -5.73
N GLU A 38 -17.96 1.32 -6.42
CA GLU A 38 -17.62 0.45 -7.53
C GLU A 38 -16.92 1.22 -8.66
N ARG A 39 -17.45 2.39 -9.08
CA ARG A 39 -16.78 3.23 -10.08
C ARG A 39 -15.39 3.69 -9.64
N ALA A 40 -15.21 4.00 -8.35
CA ALA A 40 -13.89 4.36 -7.81
C ALA A 40 -12.89 3.20 -7.93
N VAL A 41 -13.34 1.99 -7.60
CA VAL A 41 -12.51 0.79 -7.62
C VAL A 41 -12.13 0.41 -9.05
N GLN A 42 -13.08 0.40 -9.98
CA GLN A 42 -12.81 0.15 -11.40
C GLN A 42 -11.78 1.14 -11.96
N PHE A 43 -11.90 2.42 -11.61
CA PHE A 43 -10.95 3.44 -12.01
C PHE A 43 -9.55 3.22 -11.43
N LEU A 44 -9.45 2.86 -10.15
CA LEU A 44 -8.15 2.56 -9.51
C LEU A 44 -7.50 1.30 -10.08
N ASP A 45 -8.29 0.27 -10.41
CA ASP A 45 -7.83 -0.96 -11.05
C ASP A 45 -7.37 -0.72 -12.50
N TRP A 46 -8.09 0.12 -13.25
CA TRP A 46 -7.62 0.63 -14.55
C TRP A 46 -6.31 1.41 -14.40
N ALA A 47 -6.24 2.33 -13.43
CA ALA A 47 -5.05 3.16 -13.21
C ALA A 47 -3.82 2.33 -12.82
N ALA A 48 -3.99 1.25 -12.05
CA ALA A 48 -2.90 0.33 -11.73
C ALA A 48 -2.30 -0.35 -12.98
N ARG A 49 -3.09 -0.52 -14.04
CA ARG A 49 -2.66 -1.14 -15.31
C ARG A 49 -2.05 -0.13 -16.27
N GLU A 50 -2.70 1.02 -16.45
CA GLU A 50 -2.29 2.02 -17.45
C GLU A 50 -1.25 3.02 -16.95
N VAL A 51 -1.29 3.38 -15.67
CA VAL A 51 -0.40 4.37 -15.04
C VAL A 51 0.18 3.79 -13.74
N PRO A 52 0.95 2.69 -13.84
CA PRO A 52 1.38 1.90 -12.70
C PRO A 52 2.16 2.75 -11.69
N LYS A 53 1.96 2.44 -10.40
CA LYS A 53 2.61 3.08 -9.24
C LYS A 53 2.35 4.59 -9.07
N ARG A 54 1.51 5.20 -9.92
CA ARG A 54 1.14 6.62 -9.80
C ARG A 54 0.00 6.82 -8.80
N PHE A 55 0.16 7.76 -7.87
CA PHE A 55 -0.94 8.19 -7.02
C PHE A 55 -1.97 9.00 -7.81
N ILE A 56 -3.24 8.67 -7.60
CA ILE A 56 -4.37 9.33 -8.23
C ILE A 56 -4.95 10.33 -7.23
N PRO A 57 -4.96 11.64 -7.53
CA PRO A 57 -5.48 12.64 -6.62
C PRO A 57 -6.97 12.41 -6.33
N TYR A 58 -7.39 12.67 -5.09
CA TYR A 58 -8.79 12.52 -4.72
C TYR A 58 -9.79 13.28 -5.62
N PRO A 59 -9.49 14.50 -6.11
CA PRO A 59 -10.33 15.17 -7.10
C PRO A 59 -10.64 14.34 -8.34
N TRP A 60 -9.64 13.62 -8.87
CA TRP A 60 -9.82 12.76 -10.03
C TRP A 60 -10.66 11.53 -9.72
N ILE A 61 -10.43 10.91 -8.56
CA ILE A 61 -11.26 9.80 -8.08
C ILE A 61 -12.71 10.28 -7.95
N ALA A 62 -12.95 11.42 -7.31
CA ALA A 62 -14.30 12.00 -7.16
C ALA A 62 -14.97 12.31 -8.50
N LYS A 63 -14.23 12.93 -9.44
CA LYS A 63 -14.73 13.20 -10.78
C LYS A 63 -15.28 11.93 -11.44
N VAL A 64 -14.49 10.85 -11.43
CA VAL A 64 -14.86 9.60 -12.08
C VAL A 64 -15.97 8.87 -11.32
N SER A 65 -15.83 8.76 -10.00
CA SER A 65 -16.78 8.04 -9.14
C SER A 65 -18.16 8.68 -9.08
N ILE A 66 -18.28 9.99 -9.33
CA ILE A 66 -19.57 10.72 -9.32
C ILE A 66 -19.99 11.11 -10.76
N SER A 67 -19.20 10.72 -11.77
CA SER A 67 -19.46 11.03 -13.18
C SER A 67 -19.59 12.54 -13.47
N MET A 68 -18.67 13.33 -12.91
CA MET A 68 -18.64 14.78 -13.07
C MET A 68 -17.93 15.19 -14.37
N ASN A 69 -18.42 16.25 -15.02
CA ASN A 69 -17.78 16.80 -16.22
C ASN A 69 -16.45 17.51 -15.91
N ARG A 70 -16.34 18.14 -14.73
CA ARG A 70 -15.14 18.87 -14.28
C ARG A 70 -14.48 18.19 -13.09
N VAL A 71 -13.18 18.41 -12.93
CA VAL A 71 -12.45 17.99 -11.73
C VAL A 71 -12.89 18.90 -10.58
N PRO A 72 -13.43 18.37 -9.47
CA PRO A 72 -13.81 19.16 -8.31
C PRO A 72 -12.60 19.73 -7.57
N ASN A 73 -12.80 20.75 -6.75
CA ASN A 73 -11.76 21.24 -5.84
C ASN A 73 -11.48 20.22 -4.72
N VAL A 74 -10.26 20.22 -4.17
CA VAL A 74 -9.85 19.30 -3.10
C VAL A 74 -10.74 19.39 -1.86
N GLU A 75 -11.26 20.58 -1.56
CA GLU A 75 -12.11 20.82 -0.39
C GLU A 75 -13.61 20.59 -0.66
N SER A 76 -13.98 20.19 -1.87
CA SER A 76 -15.39 20.07 -2.24
C SER A 76 -16.09 18.92 -1.49
N PRO A 77 -17.42 19.00 -1.28
CA PRO A 77 -18.20 17.94 -0.64
C PRO A 77 -18.05 16.57 -1.33
N GLU A 78 -17.89 16.56 -2.66
CA GLU A 78 -17.70 15.36 -3.48
C GLU A 78 -16.39 14.66 -3.14
N VAL A 79 -15.30 15.42 -2.99
CA VAL A 79 -14.00 14.87 -2.57
C VAL A 79 -14.07 14.33 -1.15
N GLN A 80 -14.76 15.04 -0.24
CA GLN A 80 -14.95 14.58 1.13
C GLN A 80 -15.79 13.30 1.20
N LEU A 81 -16.78 13.13 0.32
CA LEU A 81 -17.56 11.91 0.20
C LEU A 81 -16.67 10.71 -0.16
N ILE A 82 -15.76 10.87 -1.14
CA ILE A 82 -14.80 9.82 -1.50
C ILE A 82 -13.88 9.50 -0.33
N ARG A 83 -13.37 10.52 0.37
CA ARG A 83 -12.51 10.31 1.56
C ARG A 83 -13.21 9.51 2.64
N LYS A 84 -14.49 9.78 2.92
CA LYS A 84 -15.31 9.01 3.85
C LYS A 84 -15.53 7.55 3.41
N LYS A 85 -15.53 7.30 2.09
CA LYS A 85 -15.73 5.96 1.51
C LYS A 85 -14.42 5.16 1.30
N ILE A 86 -13.26 5.68 1.68
CA ILE A 86 -11.96 4.99 1.48
C ILE A 86 -11.96 3.57 2.06
N GLY A 87 -12.57 3.36 3.24
CA GLY A 87 -12.65 2.03 3.86
C GLY A 87 -13.38 1.02 2.98
N SER A 88 -14.51 1.42 2.40
CA SER A 88 -15.28 0.58 1.46
C SER A 88 -14.53 0.35 0.15
N ILE A 89 -13.88 1.40 -0.40
CA ILE A 89 -13.06 1.28 -1.62
C ILE A 89 -11.93 0.26 -1.40
N LYS A 90 -11.21 0.36 -0.28
CA LYS A 90 -10.13 -0.58 0.09
C LYS A 90 -10.64 -2.01 0.20
N LYS A 91 -11.82 -2.20 0.80
CA LYS A 91 -12.44 -3.51 0.94
C LYS A 91 -12.79 -4.13 -0.41
N VAL A 92 -13.52 -3.39 -1.26
CA VAL A 92 -13.96 -3.90 -2.58
C VAL A 92 -12.77 -4.15 -3.51
N LEU A 93 -11.77 -3.27 -3.50
CA LEU A 93 -10.54 -3.44 -4.28
C LEU A 93 -9.79 -4.73 -3.88
N TRP A 94 -9.76 -5.05 -2.59
CA TRP A 94 -9.19 -6.30 -2.11
C TRP A 94 -10.04 -7.51 -2.52
N ASP A 95 -11.33 -7.49 -2.20
CA ASP A 95 -12.23 -8.64 -2.35
C ASP A 95 -12.43 -9.04 -3.82
N ARG A 96 -12.49 -8.07 -4.75
CA ARG A 96 -12.81 -8.33 -6.17
C ARG A 96 -11.58 -8.34 -7.09
N TYR A 97 -10.59 -7.49 -6.80
CA TYR A 97 -9.45 -7.26 -7.69
C TYR A 97 -8.14 -7.82 -7.13
N ASN A 98 -8.12 -8.34 -5.90
CA ASN A 98 -6.91 -8.77 -5.20
C ASN A 98 -5.82 -7.68 -5.18
N ARG A 99 -6.23 -6.40 -5.09
CA ARG A 99 -5.32 -5.25 -5.02
C ARG A 99 -5.46 -4.54 -3.69
N ARG A 100 -4.34 -4.01 -3.19
CA ARG A 100 -4.33 -3.12 -2.02
C ARG A 100 -4.39 -1.67 -2.46
N ALA A 101 -5.09 -0.85 -1.70
CA ALA A 101 -5.07 0.60 -1.92
C ALA A 101 -4.01 1.23 -1.01
N VAL A 102 -3.04 1.91 -1.63
CA VAL A 102 -1.94 2.62 -0.99
C VAL A 102 -2.28 4.11 -1.01
N SER A 103 -2.22 4.76 0.14
CA SER A 103 -2.40 6.21 0.26
C SER A 103 -1.09 6.92 -0.08
N ALA A 104 -1.17 8.09 -0.72
CA ALA A 104 0.00 8.92 -0.98
C ALA A 104 0.69 9.36 0.32
N PRO A 105 2.02 9.50 0.32
CA PRO A 105 2.74 10.09 1.45
C PRO A 105 2.30 11.54 1.66
N ARG A 106 2.51 12.06 2.88
CA ARG A 106 2.15 13.44 3.25
C ARG A 106 2.90 14.52 2.45
N THR A 107 4.04 14.15 1.87
CA THR A 107 4.89 15.03 1.06
C THR A 107 4.38 15.24 -0.37
N GLU A 108 3.43 14.42 -0.81
CA GLU A 108 2.89 14.43 -2.17
C GLU A 108 1.43 14.90 -2.21
N GLU A 109 0.89 15.04 -3.43
CA GLU A 109 -0.52 15.33 -3.63
C GLU A 109 -1.39 14.19 -3.05
N LEU A 110 -2.30 14.53 -2.13
CA LEU A 110 -3.14 13.57 -1.44
C LEU A 110 -3.98 12.74 -2.43
N GLY A 111 -3.76 11.43 -2.42
CA GLY A 111 -4.40 10.51 -3.35
C GLY A 111 -4.33 9.05 -2.92
N LEU A 112 -4.85 8.20 -3.79
CA LEU A 112 -4.79 6.74 -3.67
C LEU A 112 -4.21 6.14 -4.95
N ARG A 113 -3.48 5.03 -4.80
CA ARG A 113 -3.20 4.12 -5.91
C ARG A 113 -3.56 2.70 -5.52
N ALA A 114 -3.86 1.86 -6.50
CA ALA A 114 -3.92 0.42 -6.30
C ALA A 114 -2.55 -0.22 -6.58
N THR A 115 -2.24 -1.32 -5.89
CA THR A 115 -1.02 -2.10 -6.16
C THR A 115 -1.07 -2.71 -7.55
N VAL A 116 0.07 -2.81 -8.22
CA VAL A 116 0.17 -3.27 -9.61
C VAL A 116 0.31 -4.79 -9.71
N ASP A 117 1.18 -5.36 -8.88
CA ASP A 117 1.57 -6.77 -8.87
C ASP A 117 1.92 -7.22 -7.44
N ASP A 118 2.27 -8.50 -7.29
CA ASP A 118 2.64 -9.09 -6.01
C ASP A 118 3.91 -8.46 -5.41
N ASP A 119 4.85 -8.02 -6.25
CA ASP A 119 6.07 -7.35 -5.81
C ASP A 119 5.76 -5.97 -5.21
N ASP A 120 4.89 -5.18 -5.85
CA ASP A 120 4.42 -3.89 -5.33
C ASP A 120 3.57 -4.06 -4.07
N MET A 121 2.72 -5.11 -4.02
CA MET A 121 1.98 -5.46 -2.81
C MET A 121 2.90 -5.88 -1.66
N ALA A 122 3.95 -6.66 -1.95
CA ALA A 122 4.94 -7.06 -0.96
C ALA A 122 5.73 -5.85 -0.47
N ALA A 123 6.17 -4.98 -1.38
CA ALA A 123 6.93 -3.78 -1.06
C ALA A 123 6.13 -2.80 -0.18
N THR A 124 4.81 -2.73 -0.36
CA THR A 124 3.96 -1.78 0.37
C THR A 124 3.28 -2.40 1.59
N ASP A 125 2.34 -3.32 1.39
CA ASP A 125 1.49 -3.85 2.46
C ASP A 125 2.22 -4.85 3.35
N TRP A 126 2.97 -5.79 2.75
CA TRP A 126 3.68 -6.81 3.52
C TRP A 126 4.79 -6.20 4.39
N LEU A 127 5.67 -5.35 3.83
CA LEU A 127 6.71 -4.70 4.61
C LEU A 127 6.13 -3.83 5.74
N ARG A 128 5.04 -3.09 5.48
CA ARG A 128 4.36 -2.29 6.49
C ARG A 128 3.78 -3.15 7.61
N ASN A 129 3.09 -4.25 7.28
CA ASN A 129 2.53 -5.15 8.27
C ASN A 129 3.62 -5.88 9.06
N LYS A 130 4.71 -6.30 8.41
CA LYS A 130 5.89 -6.88 9.07
C LYS A 130 6.50 -5.90 10.09
N ARG A 131 6.64 -4.62 9.74
CA ARG A 131 7.10 -3.56 10.67
C ARG A 131 6.12 -3.34 11.82
N ARG A 132 4.81 -3.33 11.57
CA ARG A 132 3.79 -3.20 12.61
C ARG A 132 3.85 -4.33 13.62
N VAL A 133 3.97 -5.57 13.15
CA VAL A 133 4.13 -6.75 14.02
C VAL A 133 5.39 -6.63 14.87
N HIS A 134 6.53 -6.33 14.25
CA HIS A 134 7.80 -6.13 14.97
C HIS A 134 7.69 -5.04 16.06
N ASN A 135 7.13 -3.88 15.71
CA ASN A 135 6.97 -2.78 16.66
C ASN A 135 5.93 -3.09 17.75
N GLY A 136 4.89 -3.86 17.42
CA GLY A 136 3.90 -4.35 18.37
C GLY A 136 4.52 -5.29 19.41
N ILE A 137 5.30 -6.28 18.97
CA ILE A 137 6.02 -7.21 19.85
C ILE A 137 6.96 -6.43 20.78
N ARG A 138 7.75 -5.50 20.23
CA ARG A 138 8.65 -4.67 21.04
C ARG A 138 7.91 -3.83 22.08
N ARG A 139 6.79 -3.19 21.71
CA ARG A 139 5.97 -2.40 22.66
C ARG A 139 5.37 -3.27 23.76
N LEU A 140 4.95 -4.50 23.44
CA LEU A 140 4.44 -5.45 24.43
C LEU A 140 5.54 -5.87 25.41
N GLU A 141 6.75 -6.14 24.92
CA GLU A 141 7.92 -6.43 25.75
C GLU A 141 8.29 -5.25 26.66
N ASP A 142 8.37 -4.04 26.10
CA ASP A 142 8.65 -2.82 26.86
C ASP A 142 7.59 -2.57 27.96
N THR A 143 6.32 -2.83 27.65
CA THR A 143 5.21 -2.71 28.60
C THR A 143 5.32 -3.77 29.70
N ARG A 144 5.59 -5.02 29.33
CA ARG A 144 5.74 -6.13 30.26
C ARG A 144 6.90 -5.93 31.24
N ASN A 145 8.02 -5.40 30.74
CA ASN A 145 9.21 -5.12 31.56
C ASN A 145 9.00 -3.99 32.57
N LYS A 146 8.01 -3.11 32.34
CA LYS A 146 7.63 -2.04 33.28
C LYS A 146 6.60 -2.48 34.32
N MET A 147 5.98 -3.66 34.14
CA MET A 147 4.99 -4.18 35.07
C MET A 147 5.69 -4.97 36.18
N ASP A 148 5.50 -4.50 37.41
CA ASP A 148 5.75 -5.32 38.58
C ASP A 148 4.51 -6.18 38.85
N VAL A 149 4.61 -7.45 38.46
CA VAL A 149 3.51 -8.41 38.54
C VAL A 149 3.22 -8.82 39.99
N GLU A 150 4.21 -8.72 40.87
CA GLU A 150 4.06 -9.10 42.28
C GLU A 150 3.19 -8.08 43.04
N SER A 151 3.26 -6.81 42.65
CA SER A 151 2.43 -5.75 43.25
C SER A 151 1.04 -5.59 42.64
N MET A 152 0.66 -6.43 41.66
CA MET A 152 -0.66 -6.36 41.02
C MET A 152 -1.78 -6.83 41.95
N ARG A 153 -2.71 -5.92 42.30
CA ARG A 153 -3.85 -6.20 43.18
C ARG A 153 -4.88 -7.14 42.55
N ASP A 154 -5.13 -7.00 41.25
CA ASP A 154 -6.09 -7.83 40.53
C ASP A 154 -5.46 -9.19 40.17
N ALA A 155 -6.06 -10.28 40.68
CA ALA A 155 -5.55 -11.63 40.47
C ALA A 155 -5.76 -12.15 39.04
N GLY A 156 -6.89 -11.81 38.39
CA GLY A 156 -7.19 -12.28 37.03
C GLY A 156 -6.32 -11.60 35.98
N LEU A 157 -6.05 -10.30 36.14
CA LEU A 157 -5.09 -9.58 35.31
C LEU A 157 -3.67 -10.10 35.52
N ARG A 158 -3.28 -10.40 36.76
CA ARG A 158 -1.96 -10.97 37.08
C ARG A 158 -1.75 -12.33 36.40
N GLU A 159 -2.74 -13.21 36.47
CA GLU A 159 -2.70 -14.52 35.83
C GLU A 159 -2.63 -14.40 34.30
N SER A 160 -3.40 -13.47 33.71
CA SER A 160 -3.33 -13.17 32.27
C SER A 160 -1.93 -12.72 31.83
N VAL A 161 -1.30 -11.83 32.59
CA VAL A 161 0.07 -11.36 32.32
C VAL A 161 1.08 -12.50 32.42
N LEU A 162 1.02 -13.31 33.48
CA LEU A 162 1.90 -14.47 33.67
C LEU A 162 1.70 -15.53 32.57
N GLY A 163 0.46 -15.75 32.13
CA GLY A 163 0.13 -16.66 31.04
C GLY A 163 0.69 -16.22 29.67
N MET A 164 0.90 -14.92 29.49
CA MET A 164 1.51 -14.35 28.27
C MET A 164 3.05 -14.42 28.26
N ASP A 165 3.71 -14.59 29.39
CA ASP A 165 5.18 -14.62 29.48
C ASP A 165 5.83 -15.72 28.63
N PRO A 166 5.34 -16.98 28.61
CA PRO A 166 5.87 -18.02 27.73
C PRO A 166 5.70 -17.70 26.24
N VAL A 167 4.60 -17.04 25.87
CA VAL A 167 4.31 -16.63 24.50
C VAL A 167 5.26 -15.51 24.08
N MET A 168 5.42 -14.49 24.93
CA MET A 168 6.35 -13.39 24.70
C MET A 168 7.78 -13.89 24.56
N LYS A 169 8.21 -14.79 25.45
CA LYS A 169 9.54 -15.41 25.38
C LYS A 169 9.77 -16.15 24.06
N LYS A 170 8.76 -16.84 23.51
CA LYS A 170 8.85 -17.50 22.18
C LYS A 170 8.90 -16.49 21.04
N LEU A 171 8.19 -15.37 21.14
CA LEU A 171 8.18 -14.32 20.13
C LEU A 171 9.51 -13.53 20.11
N THR A 172 10.17 -13.41 21.26
CA THR A 172 11.45 -12.69 21.40
C THR A 172 12.67 -13.59 21.24
N GLN A 173 12.56 -14.90 21.49
CA GLN A 173 13.65 -15.86 21.28
C GLN A 173 13.99 -16.06 19.79
N GLY A 174 15.28 -15.88 19.47
CA GLY A 174 16.02 -16.58 18.41
C GLY A 174 15.45 -16.46 16.99
N ASN A 175 16.12 -15.69 16.13
CA ASN A 175 15.85 -15.52 14.70
C ASN A 175 14.57 -14.79 14.32
N LEU A 176 13.46 -14.83 15.06
CA LEU A 176 12.24 -14.14 14.60
C LEU A 176 12.46 -12.62 14.56
N MET A 177 12.89 -12.02 15.68
CA MET A 177 13.15 -10.59 15.74
C MET A 177 14.29 -10.17 14.81
N ASP A 178 15.31 -11.00 14.64
CA ASP A 178 16.42 -10.69 13.73
C ASP A 178 16.01 -10.79 12.25
N ARG A 179 15.16 -11.77 11.87
CA ARG A 179 14.54 -11.85 10.54
C ARG A 179 13.53 -10.73 10.29
N LEU A 180 12.88 -10.25 11.35
CA LEU A 180 12.02 -9.06 11.30
C LEU A 180 12.84 -7.76 11.17
N LYS A 181 14.06 -7.70 11.72
CA LYS A 181 14.98 -6.55 11.60
C LYS A 181 15.69 -6.44 10.25
N GLN A 182 15.90 -7.55 9.53
CA GLN A 182 16.47 -7.58 8.17
C GLN A 182 15.50 -7.00 7.11
N LEU A 183 14.89 -5.86 7.39
CA LEU A 183 14.05 -5.15 6.45
C LEU A 183 14.91 -4.23 5.59
N PRO A 184 14.62 -4.12 4.28
CA PRO A 184 15.17 -3.03 3.50
C PRO A 184 14.80 -1.69 4.17
N ALA A 185 15.72 -0.72 4.07
CA ALA A 185 15.53 0.61 4.64
C ALA A 185 14.15 1.14 4.26
N ARG A 186 13.49 1.80 5.23
CA ARG A 186 12.19 2.42 5.00
C ARG A 186 12.37 3.46 3.88
N ALA A 187 11.62 3.31 2.79
CA ALA A 187 11.53 4.39 1.81
C ALA A 187 10.97 5.62 2.54
N SER A 188 11.44 6.81 2.19
CA SER A 188 10.95 8.09 2.75
C SER A 188 9.43 8.24 2.67
N ASP A 189 8.79 7.49 1.78
CA ASP A 189 7.39 7.64 1.38
C ASP A 189 6.42 6.80 2.24
N ASP A 190 6.92 6.11 3.26
CA ASP A 190 6.10 5.26 4.17
C ASP A 190 5.56 6.02 5.40
N GLU A 191 5.56 7.36 5.41
CA GLU A 191 5.03 8.15 6.54
C GLU A 191 3.49 8.25 6.51
N ASP A 192 2.86 7.57 7.48
CA ASP A 192 1.43 7.69 7.82
C ASP A 192 1.12 9.01 8.54
#